data_AF-A0A0C2J805-F1
#
_entry.id   AF-A0A0C2J805-F1
#
_cell.length_a   1.000
_cell.length_b   1.000
_cell.length_c   1.000
_cell.angle_alpha   90.00
_cell.angle_beta   90.00
_cell.angle_gamma   90.00
#
_symmetry.space_group_name_H-M   'P 1'
#
loop_
_entity.id
_entity.type
_entity.pdbx_description
1 polymer ?
#
loop_
_entity_poly.entity_id
_entity_poly.type
_entity_poly.pdbx_seq_one_letter_code
_entity_poly.pdbx_strand_id
1 'polypeptide(L)'
;MITLVHTGVQVPHTRIRVTELHQLETPTGVAWTAPLCEQDRRLGTITGHPNGGAIHFQPRDRQARDLVEDFIAQCRNRENQLLDEDAVLTALTDEYDYGAVTARADADHIHLVRSFDQYGIPELFELQTMPGVPFDYRLARASAPQLDLGPRIVRAELWMGDRWEEFYRSP
;
A
#
# COMPACT_ATOMS: atom_id res chain seq x y z
N MET A 1 0.94 18.63 -5.05
CA MET A 1 0.60 17.22 -4.76
C MET A 1 1.85 16.37 -4.94
N ILE A 2 2.03 15.38 -4.09
CA ILE A 2 3.09 14.36 -4.16
C ILE A 2 2.39 13.00 -4.31
N THR A 3 2.83 12.18 -5.24
CA THR A 3 2.32 10.81 -5.39
C THR A 3 3.09 9.87 -4.47
N LEU A 4 2.38 9.18 -3.59
CA LEU A 4 2.93 8.09 -2.79
C LEU A 4 3.28 6.91 -3.71
N VAL A 5 4.49 6.38 -3.58
CA VAL A 5 5.06 5.51 -4.63
C VAL A 5 4.42 4.12 -4.64
N HIS A 6 4.05 3.60 -3.47
CA HIS A 6 3.53 2.24 -3.36
C HIS A 6 2.02 2.15 -3.55
N THR A 7 1.29 3.19 -3.14
CA THR A 7 -0.18 3.24 -3.25
C THR A 7 -0.68 4.06 -4.44
N GLY A 8 0.12 5.00 -4.93
CA GLY A 8 -0.28 5.92 -6.01
C GLY A 8 -1.24 7.02 -5.57
N VAL A 9 -1.58 7.11 -4.27
CA VAL A 9 -2.39 8.21 -3.73
C VAL A 9 -1.60 9.51 -3.80
N GLN A 10 -2.28 10.57 -4.22
CA GLN A 10 -1.74 11.93 -4.26
C GLN A 10 -2.07 12.66 -2.96
N VAL A 11 -1.04 13.11 -2.26
CA VAL A 11 -1.14 13.84 -0.99
C VAL A 11 -0.64 15.28 -1.13
N PRO A 12 -1.12 16.24 -0.32
CA PRO A 12 -0.61 17.61 -0.37
C PRO A 12 0.88 17.70 0.02
N HIS A 13 1.34 16.84 0.93
CA HIS A 13 2.73 16.70 1.36
C HIS A 13 2.98 15.37 2.09
N THR A 14 4.23 14.97 2.29
CA THR A 14 4.61 13.71 2.98
C THR A 14 4.90 13.87 4.48
N ARG A 15 4.59 15.05 5.06
CA ARG A 15 4.83 15.31 6.49
C ARG A 15 3.92 14.48 7.41
N ILE A 16 2.70 14.17 6.95
CA ILE A 16 1.77 13.29 7.65
C ILE A 16 1.97 11.88 7.11
N ARG A 17 2.33 10.94 8.00
CA ARG A 17 2.64 9.56 7.63
C ARG A 17 2.40 8.60 8.79
N VAL A 18 2.16 7.34 8.44
CA VAL A 18 2.30 6.23 9.38
C VAL A 18 3.80 6.02 9.64
N THR A 19 4.14 5.74 10.90
CA THR A 19 5.55 5.58 11.33
C THR A 19 5.86 4.18 11.84
N GLU A 20 4.83 3.42 12.21
CA GLU A 20 4.91 2.06 12.70
C GLU A 20 3.61 1.34 12.36
N LEU A 21 3.68 0.02 12.23
CA LEU A 21 2.52 -0.84 12.04
C LEU A 21 2.62 -2.02 13.01
N HIS A 22 1.63 -2.15 13.90
CA HIS A 22 1.55 -3.23 14.87
C HIS A 22 0.40 -4.15 14.46
N GLN A 23 0.72 -5.38 14.07
CA GLN A 23 -0.25 -6.38 13.63
C GLN A 23 -0.44 -7.46 14.70
N LEU A 24 -1.67 -7.95 14.82
CA LEU A 24 -2.05 -9.06 15.68
C LEU A 24 -2.91 -10.04 14.88
N GLU A 25 -2.38 -11.25 14.69
CA GLU A 25 -3.16 -12.35 14.12
C GLU A 25 -4.29 -12.74 15.07
N THR A 26 -5.48 -12.89 14.50
CA THR A 26 -6.68 -13.36 15.21
C THR A 26 -7.33 -14.50 14.41
N PRO A 27 -8.18 -15.33 15.03
CA PRO A 27 -8.90 -16.37 14.31
C PRO A 27 -9.77 -15.87 13.15
N THR A 28 -10.10 -14.57 13.11
CA THR A 28 -10.96 -13.96 12.09
C THR A 28 -10.19 -13.04 11.14
N GLY A 29 -8.86 -13.05 11.17
CA GLY A 29 -7.98 -12.23 10.32
C GLY A 29 -7.01 -11.36 11.12
N VAL A 30 -6.45 -10.31 10.51
CA VAL A 30 -5.36 -9.51 11.13
C VAL A 30 -5.90 -8.17 11.65
N ALA A 31 -5.91 -8.01 12.97
CA ALA A 31 -6.16 -6.71 13.58
C ALA A 31 -4.87 -5.90 13.59
N TRP A 32 -4.94 -4.59 13.44
CA TRP A 32 -3.73 -3.76 13.45
C TRP A 32 -3.96 -2.36 13.99
N THR A 33 -2.86 -1.75 14.45
CA THR A 33 -2.82 -0.33 14.83
C THR A 33 -1.62 0.36 14.22
N ALA A 34 -1.79 1.62 13.84
CA ALA A 34 -0.75 2.42 13.20
C ALA A 34 -0.75 3.86 13.75
N PRO A 35 0.33 4.32 14.39
CA PRO A 35 0.48 5.72 14.79
C PRO A 35 0.57 6.63 13.56
N LEU A 36 -0.32 7.61 13.47
CA LEU A 36 -0.27 8.67 12.46
C LEU A 36 0.46 9.88 13.05
N CYS A 37 1.52 10.33 12.37
CA CYS A 37 2.40 11.40 12.85
C CYS A 37 2.55 12.51 11.80
N GLU A 38 2.64 13.75 12.25
CA GLU A 38 3.20 14.86 11.48
C GLU A 38 4.65 15.03 11.91
N GLN A 39 5.60 14.63 11.07
CA GLN A 39 7.02 14.50 11.46
C GLN A 39 7.15 13.63 12.71
N ASP A 40 7.59 14.22 13.84
CA ASP A 40 7.76 13.51 15.12
C ASP A 40 6.55 13.67 16.06
N ARG A 41 5.54 14.49 15.67
CA ARG A 41 4.35 14.72 16.49
C ARG A 41 3.26 13.71 16.16
N ARG A 42 2.95 12.82 17.10
CA ARG A 42 1.79 11.91 16.99
C ARG A 42 0.48 12.69 16.95
N LEU A 43 -0.27 12.51 15.87
CA LEU A 43 -1.61 13.07 15.63
C LEU A 43 -2.71 12.15 16.16
N GLY A 44 -2.48 10.84 16.13
CA GLY A 44 -3.47 9.87 16.62
C GLY A 44 -3.06 8.44 16.33
N THR A 45 -4.06 7.56 16.30
CA THR A 45 -3.88 6.14 16.01
C THR A 45 -4.96 5.68 15.06
N ILE A 46 -4.55 5.02 14.00
CA ILE A 46 -5.41 4.31 13.07
C ILE A 46 -5.57 2.88 13.58
N THR A 47 -6.78 2.34 13.58
CA THR A 47 -7.08 0.96 13.97
C THR A 47 -7.83 0.28 12.84
N GLY A 48 -7.34 -0.89 12.42
CA GLY A 48 -8.02 -1.77 11.48
C GLY A 48 -8.53 -3.03 12.17
N HIS A 49 -9.71 -3.48 11.74
CA HIS A 49 -10.35 -4.68 12.26
C HIS A 49 -10.00 -5.93 11.43
N PRO A 50 -9.95 -7.12 12.06
CA PRO A 50 -9.44 -8.34 11.43
C PRO A 50 -10.25 -8.82 10.23
N ASN A 51 -11.51 -8.40 10.11
CA ASN A 51 -12.43 -8.81 9.05
C ASN A 51 -12.53 -7.81 7.88
N GLY A 52 -11.57 -6.88 7.75
CA GLY A 52 -11.67 -5.80 6.77
C GLY A 52 -12.82 -4.82 7.08
N GLY A 53 -13.24 -4.74 8.34
CA GLY A 53 -14.21 -3.74 8.80
C GLY A 53 -13.65 -2.31 8.67
N ALA A 54 -14.54 -1.33 8.88
CA ALA A 54 -14.19 0.09 8.78
C ALA A 54 -12.95 0.43 9.61
N ILE A 55 -12.09 1.28 9.05
CA ILE A 55 -10.92 1.78 9.76
C ILE A 55 -11.36 2.90 10.69
N HIS A 56 -10.75 2.98 11.87
CA HIS A 56 -11.06 4.03 12.83
C HIS A 56 -9.82 4.86 13.16
N PHE A 57 -9.92 6.18 12.98
CA PHE A 57 -8.91 7.12 13.44
C PHE A 57 -9.31 7.74 14.79
N GLN A 58 -8.52 7.43 15.82
CA GLN A 58 -8.62 8.08 17.12
C GLN A 58 -7.61 9.24 17.19
N PRO A 59 -8.05 10.51 17.05
CA PRO A 59 -7.16 11.65 17.19
C PRO A 59 -6.68 11.80 18.64
N ARG A 60 -5.50 12.38 18.80
CA ARG A 60 -4.92 12.70 20.12
C ARG A 60 -5.65 13.85 20.80
N ASP A 61 -6.04 14.85 20.02
CA ASP A 61 -6.76 16.04 20.45
C ASP A 61 -7.54 16.64 19.26
N ARG A 62 -8.31 17.70 19.52
CA ARG A 62 -9.11 18.37 18.48
C ARG A 62 -8.26 18.96 17.36
N GLN A 63 -7.11 19.55 17.69
CA GLN A 63 -6.23 20.15 16.69
C GLN A 63 -5.67 19.08 15.73
N ALA A 64 -5.37 17.89 16.24
CA ALA A 64 -4.94 16.77 15.41
C ALA A 64 -6.06 16.24 14.50
N ARG A 65 -7.32 16.23 14.98
CA ARG A 65 -8.49 15.91 14.14
C ARG A 65 -8.61 16.90 12.98
N ASP A 66 -8.67 18.19 13.28
CA ASP A 66 -8.84 19.26 12.27
C ASP A 66 -7.72 19.21 11.22
N LEU A 67 -6.47 19.01 11.65
CA LEU A 67 -5.31 18.93 10.75
C LEU A 67 -5.35 17.70 9.83
N VAL A 68 -5.83 16.55 10.31
CA VAL A 68 -5.96 15.34 9.51
C VAL A 68 -7.12 15.47 8.51
N GLU A 69 -8.24 16.08 8.92
CA GLU A 69 -9.38 16.36 8.04
C GLU A 69 -8.97 17.30 6.89
N ASP A 70 -8.25 18.39 7.19
CA ASP A 70 -7.72 19.32 6.17
C ASP A 70 -6.77 18.65 5.18
N PHE A 71 -5.98 17.69 5.66
CA PHE A 71 -5.08 16.89 4.83
C PHE A 71 -5.85 15.94 3.92
N ILE A 72 -6.83 15.21 4.45
CA ILE A 72 -7.66 14.25 3.71
C ILE A 72 -8.45 14.97 2.60
N ALA A 73 -9.03 16.14 2.88
CA ALA A 73 -9.79 16.93 1.90
C ALA A 73 -8.98 17.29 0.64
N GLN A 74 -7.64 17.25 0.72
CA GLN A 74 -6.73 17.52 -0.38
C GLN A 74 -6.19 16.26 -1.05
N CYS A 75 -6.40 15.08 -0.49
CA CYS A 75 -5.91 13.83 -1.08
C CYS A 75 -6.72 13.44 -2.32
N ARG A 76 -6.05 12.83 -3.30
CA ARG A 76 -6.67 12.39 -4.57
C ARG A 76 -6.16 11.00 -4.98
N ASN A 77 -6.96 10.26 -5.74
CA ASN A 77 -6.48 9.07 -6.44
C ASN A 77 -5.70 9.43 -7.73
N ARG A 78 -5.26 8.42 -8.49
CA ARG A 78 -4.51 8.60 -9.75
C ARG A 78 -5.33 9.34 -10.81
N GLU A 79 -6.64 9.17 -10.79
CA GLU A 79 -7.62 9.83 -11.67
C GLU A 79 -8.00 11.25 -11.18
N ASN A 80 -7.30 11.78 -10.17
CA ASN A 80 -7.53 13.10 -9.59
C ASN A 80 -8.91 13.27 -8.92
N GLN A 81 -9.52 12.18 -8.45
CA GLN A 81 -10.77 12.17 -7.70
C GLN A 81 -10.49 12.26 -6.19
N LEU A 82 -11.39 12.92 -5.46
CA LEU A 82 -11.35 13.01 -3.99
C LEU A 82 -11.46 11.62 -3.36
N LEU A 83 -10.64 11.41 -2.32
CA LEU A 83 -10.71 10.23 -1.46
C LEU A 83 -11.38 10.59 -0.14
N ASP A 84 -12.07 9.61 0.45
CA ASP A 84 -12.62 9.73 1.81
C ASP A 84 -11.57 9.42 2.89
N GLU A 85 -11.96 9.59 4.16
CA GLU A 85 -11.09 9.34 5.32
C GLU A 85 -10.57 7.90 5.30
N ASP A 86 -11.44 6.91 5.11
CA ASP A 86 -11.07 5.49 5.12
C ASP A 86 -10.06 5.16 4.01
N ALA A 87 -10.27 5.62 2.78
CA ALA A 87 -9.36 5.36 1.67
C ALA A 87 -7.99 6.02 1.88
N VAL A 88 -7.93 7.25 2.40
CA VAL A 88 -6.65 7.92 2.68
C VAL A 88 -5.90 7.23 3.81
N LEU A 89 -6.58 6.89 4.91
CA LEU A 89 -5.94 6.23 6.05
C LEU A 89 -5.47 4.81 5.71
N THR A 90 -6.24 4.08 4.90
CA THR A 90 -5.83 2.79 4.30
C THR A 90 -4.54 3.00 3.51
N ALA A 91 -4.55 3.94 2.55
CA ALA A 91 -3.41 4.17 1.69
C ALA A 91 -2.15 4.62 2.45
N LEU A 92 -2.27 5.43 3.51
CA LEU A 92 -1.12 5.80 4.33
C LEU A 92 -0.54 4.62 5.11
N THR A 93 -1.39 3.68 5.52
CA THR A 93 -0.98 2.46 6.21
C THR A 93 -0.31 1.50 5.23
N ASP A 94 -0.94 1.26 4.08
CA ASP A 94 -0.39 0.45 2.99
C ASP A 94 0.92 1.03 2.46
N GLU A 95 1.07 2.36 2.39
CA GLU A 95 2.32 3.00 1.97
C GLU A 95 3.48 2.67 2.91
N TYR A 96 3.22 2.61 4.22
CA TYR A 96 4.21 2.19 5.21
C TYR A 96 4.54 0.70 5.07
N ASP A 97 3.51 -0.15 4.98
CA ASP A 97 3.69 -1.61 4.89
C ASP A 97 4.40 -2.01 3.60
N TYR A 98 3.94 -1.51 2.46
CA TYR A 98 4.60 -1.74 1.18
C TYR A 98 6.01 -1.18 1.16
N GLY A 99 6.28 -0.04 1.79
CA GLY A 99 7.64 0.48 1.90
C GLY A 99 8.60 -0.46 2.64
N ALA A 100 8.12 -1.18 3.65
CA ALA A 100 8.91 -2.20 4.34
C ALA A 100 9.11 -3.45 3.46
N VAL A 101 8.04 -3.92 2.80
CA VAL A 101 8.05 -5.11 1.95
C VAL A 101 8.93 -4.92 0.71
N THR A 102 8.83 -3.79 0.01
CA THR A 102 9.65 -3.51 -1.18
C THR A 102 11.12 -3.33 -0.82
N ALA A 103 11.43 -2.59 0.27
CA ALA A 103 12.81 -2.45 0.73
C ALA A 103 13.45 -3.80 1.10
N ARG A 104 12.67 -4.71 1.70
CA ARG A 104 13.12 -6.07 2.00
C ARG A 104 13.39 -6.87 0.73
N ALA A 105 12.43 -6.88 -0.21
CA ALA A 105 12.57 -7.62 -1.45
C ALA A 105 13.76 -7.10 -2.29
N ASP A 106 13.97 -5.80 -2.33
CA ASP A 106 15.10 -5.20 -3.05
C ASP A 106 16.45 -5.59 -2.39
N ALA A 107 16.51 -5.64 -1.06
CA ALA A 107 17.71 -6.10 -0.34
C ALA A 107 18.01 -7.59 -0.55
N ASP A 108 16.95 -8.42 -0.66
CA ASP A 108 17.04 -9.86 -0.82
C ASP A 108 17.06 -10.30 -2.31
N HIS A 109 17.03 -9.34 -3.24
CA HIS A 109 16.93 -9.58 -4.69
C HIS A 109 15.74 -10.48 -5.08
N ILE A 110 14.57 -10.17 -4.52
CA ILE A 110 13.29 -10.84 -4.78
C ILE A 110 12.41 -9.92 -5.64
N HIS A 111 11.76 -10.48 -6.65
CA HIS A 111 10.78 -9.72 -7.43
C HIS A 111 9.41 -9.80 -6.75
N LEU A 112 8.72 -8.67 -6.63
CA LEU A 112 7.37 -8.60 -6.06
C LEU A 112 6.33 -8.35 -7.12
N VAL A 113 5.25 -9.11 -7.06
CA VAL A 113 4.03 -8.83 -7.81
C VAL A 113 2.91 -8.49 -6.84
N ARG A 114 2.09 -7.52 -7.22
CA ARG A 114 0.81 -7.25 -6.58
C ARG A 114 -0.30 -7.48 -7.58
N SER A 115 -1.19 -8.41 -7.28
CA SER A 115 -2.41 -8.65 -8.04
C SER A 115 -3.62 -8.00 -7.39
N PHE A 116 -4.67 -7.78 -8.16
CA PHE A 116 -5.94 -7.24 -7.69
C PHE A 116 -7.10 -8.10 -8.17
N ASP A 117 -8.05 -8.32 -7.28
CA ASP A 117 -9.33 -8.92 -7.64
C ASP A 117 -10.33 -7.88 -8.20
N GLN A 118 -11.53 -8.34 -8.54
CA GLN A 118 -12.61 -7.49 -9.06
C GLN A 118 -13.08 -6.38 -8.10
N TYR A 119 -12.76 -6.47 -6.81
CA TYR A 119 -13.06 -5.46 -5.80
C TYR A 119 -11.89 -4.48 -5.60
N GLY A 120 -10.78 -4.68 -6.31
CA GLY A 120 -9.58 -3.87 -6.18
C GLY A 120 -8.78 -4.18 -4.92
N ILE A 121 -9.04 -5.32 -4.27
CA ILE A 121 -8.28 -5.76 -3.10
C ILE A 121 -6.93 -6.29 -3.57
N PRO A 122 -5.80 -5.73 -3.10
CA PRO A 122 -4.48 -6.21 -3.48
C PRO A 122 -4.09 -7.50 -2.75
N GLU A 123 -3.39 -8.38 -3.44
CA GLU A 123 -2.63 -9.50 -2.87
C GLU A 123 -1.19 -9.43 -3.38
N LEU A 124 -0.22 -9.60 -2.49
CA LEU A 124 1.20 -9.46 -2.79
C LEU A 124 1.87 -10.83 -2.73
N PHE A 125 2.68 -11.15 -3.74
CA PHE A 125 3.41 -12.41 -3.79
C PHE A 125 4.82 -12.21 -4.36
N GLU A 126 5.73 -13.01 -3.83
CA GLU A 126 7.14 -13.06 -4.22
C GLU A 126 7.31 -14.00 -5.41
N LEU A 127 7.98 -13.54 -6.46
CA LEU A 127 8.45 -14.41 -7.53
C LEU A 127 9.81 -14.95 -7.15
N GLN A 128 9.87 -16.26 -6.93
CA GLN A 128 11.15 -16.94 -6.77
C GLN A 128 11.87 -17.01 -8.11
N THR A 129 13.07 -16.42 -8.16
CA THR A 129 13.97 -16.58 -9.30
C THR A 129 14.51 -18.00 -9.32
N MET A 130 14.58 -18.61 -10.51
CA MET A 130 15.23 -19.91 -10.65
C MET A 130 16.72 -19.79 -10.31
N PRO A 131 17.33 -20.81 -9.69
CA PRO A 131 18.77 -20.81 -9.41
C PRO A 131 19.60 -20.48 -10.65
N GLY A 132 20.51 -19.51 -10.53
CA GLY A 132 21.41 -19.09 -11.62
C GLY A 132 20.84 -18.03 -12.56
N VAL A 133 19.58 -17.63 -12.42
CA VAL A 133 19.03 -16.45 -13.11
C VAL A 133 19.39 -15.21 -12.30
N PRO A 134 20.06 -14.20 -12.90
CA PRO A 134 20.36 -12.96 -12.19
C PRO A 134 19.08 -12.18 -11.88
N PHE A 135 19.11 -11.43 -10.78
CA PHE A 135 18.08 -10.46 -10.48
C PHE A 135 18.11 -9.33 -11.52
N ASP A 136 17.06 -9.23 -12.32
CA ASP A 136 16.94 -8.24 -13.39
C ASP A 136 15.47 -7.90 -13.63
N TYR A 137 15.08 -6.67 -13.28
CA TYR A 137 13.70 -6.19 -13.47
C TYR A 137 13.25 -6.24 -14.93
N ARG A 138 14.14 -6.05 -15.92
CA ARG A 138 13.76 -6.12 -17.33
C ARG A 138 13.40 -7.54 -17.74
N LEU A 139 14.18 -8.51 -17.27
CA LEU A 139 13.89 -9.92 -17.51
C LEU A 139 12.58 -10.32 -16.81
N ALA A 140 12.43 -9.97 -15.53
CA ALA A 140 11.21 -10.24 -14.77
C ALA A 140 9.97 -9.64 -15.47
N ARG A 141 10.07 -8.38 -15.95
CA ARG A 141 8.98 -7.71 -16.67
C ARG A 141 8.62 -8.38 -17.99
N ALA A 142 9.61 -8.89 -18.72
CA ALA A 142 9.39 -9.62 -19.97
C ALA A 142 8.74 -10.99 -19.74
N SER A 143 9.02 -11.62 -18.61
CA SER A 143 8.47 -12.91 -18.21
C SER A 143 7.11 -12.82 -17.50
N ALA A 144 6.80 -11.70 -16.84
CA ALA A 144 5.59 -11.52 -16.02
C ALA A 144 4.26 -11.87 -16.74
N PRO A 145 4.06 -11.57 -18.04
CA PRO A 145 2.84 -11.97 -18.74
C PRO A 145 2.61 -13.49 -18.86
N GLN A 146 3.62 -14.32 -18.55
CA GLN A 146 3.53 -15.77 -18.58
C GLN A 146 3.10 -16.37 -17.23
N LEU A 147 2.94 -15.55 -16.20
CA LEU A 147 2.50 -16.00 -14.88
C LEU A 147 1.04 -16.48 -14.95
N ASP A 148 0.77 -17.63 -14.34
CA ASP A 148 -0.60 -18.08 -14.08
C ASP A 148 -1.15 -17.34 -12.86
N LEU A 149 -1.87 -16.25 -13.12
CA LEU A 149 -2.47 -15.41 -12.07
C LEU A 149 -3.79 -16.00 -11.53
N GLY A 150 -4.33 -17.03 -12.16
CA GLY A 150 -5.64 -17.57 -11.83
C GLY A 150 -6.82 -16.68 -12.27
N PRO A 151 -8.06 -17.20 -12.19
CA PRO A 151 -9.23 -16.60 -12.85
C PRO A 151 -9.86 -15.40 -12.12
N ARG A 152 -9.44 -15.09 -10.90
CA ARG A 152 -10.02 -14.00 -10.08
C ARG A 152 -9.28 -12.69 -10.23
N ILE A 153 -8.08 -12.72 -10.78
CA ILE A 153 -7.22 -11.55 -10.91
C ILE A 153 -7.66 -10.76 -12.14
N VAL A 154 -7.93 -9.47 -11.94
CA VAL A 154 -8.34 -8.55 -13.01
C VAL A 154 -7.25 -7.55 -13.36
N ARG A 155 -6.23 -7.40 -12.52
CA ARG A 155 -5.05 -6.56 -12.75
C ARG A 155 -3.86 -7.11 -11.99
N ALA A 156 -2.66 -7.02 -12.56
CA ALA A 156 -1.43 -7.29 -11.84
C ALA A 156 -0.30 -6.31 -12.22
N GLU A 157 0.49 -5.97 -11.22
CA GLU A 157 1.60 -5.01 -11.30
C GLU A 157 2.88 -5.65 -10.74
N LEU A 158 4.02 -5.37 -11.37
CA LEU A 158 5.35 -5.81 -10.94
C LEU A 158 6.08 -4.64 -10.29
N TRP A 159 6.73 -4.85 -9.14
CA TRP A 159 7.62 -3.86 -8.53
C TRP A 159 8.92 -3.77 -9.34
N MET A 160 9.28 -2.56 -9.74
CA MET A 160 10.44 -2.27 -10.58
C MET A 160 11.59 -1.57 -9.83
N GLY A 161 11.56 -1.58 -8.49
CA GLY A 161 12.54 -0.91 -7.62
C GLY A 161 12.16 0.53 -7.24
N ASP A 162 11.37 1.21 -8.07
CA ASP A 162 10.94 2.60 -7.83
C ASP A 162 9.45 2.85 -8.14
N ARG A 163 8.74 1.86 -8.68
CA ARG A 163 7.34 1.96 -9.07
C ARG A 163 6.71 0.59 -9.32
N TRP A 164 5.39 0.57 -9.30
CA TRP A 164 4.58 -0.53 -9.80
C TRP A 164 4.34 -0.38 -11.31
N GLU A 165 4.61 -1.42 -12.09
CA GLU A 165 4.35 -1.45 -13.53
C GLU A 165 3.30 -2.52 -13.87
N GLU A 166 2.17 -2.09 -14.43
CA GLU A 166 1.12 -3.00 -14.88
C GLU A 166 1.63 -3.88 -16.03
N PHE A 167 1.44 -5.19 -15.89
CA PHE A 167 1.74 -6.17 -16.93
C PHE A 167 0.53 -7.00 -17.33
N TYR A 168 -0.55 -6.94 -16.56
CA TYR A 168 -1.79 -7.66 -16.81
C TYR A 168 -3.00 -6.82 -16.42
N ARG A 169 -4.01 -6.84 -17.28
CA ARG A 169 -5.35 -6.32 -17.02
C ARG A 169 -6.35 -7.17 -17.80
N SER A 170 -7.38 -7.67 -17.12
CA SER A 170 -8.50 -8.32 -17.79
C SER A 170 -9.19 -7.29 -18.70
N PRO A 171 -9.55 -7.67 -19.93
CA PRO A 171 -10.40 -6.85 -20.79
C PRO A 171 -11.77 -6.57 -20.17
#